data_AF-A0AAW5T9R3-F1
#
_entry.id   AF-A0AAW5T9R3-F1
#
_cell.length_a   1.000
_cell.length_b   1.000
_cell.length_c   1.000
_cell.angle_alpha   90.00
_cell.angle_beta   90.00
_cell.angle_gamma   90.00
#
_symmetry.space_group_name_H-M   'P 1'
#
loop_
_entity.id
_entity.type
_entity.pdbx_description
1 polymer ?
#
loop_
_entity_poly.entity_id
_entity_poly.type
_entity_poly.pdbx_seq_one_letter_code
_entity_poly.pdbx_strand_id
1 'polypeptide(L)'
;MTTKRPVLGAPTVDGDQAVRDLIDHLQRGGDTGDADVYDAMFAADILWGTPKGMVLNDYSHLNPIHRKMMSGPPVVPASRFELAQTISPAPGVMVAQIRRTALAGGFSEMAMYVLVQRDEKWWVAAAQNTPVVDILPPVSAPR
;
A
#
# COMPACT_ATOMS: atom_id res chain seq x y z
N MET A 1 -29.03 21.17 -16.04
CA MET A 1 -27.93 20.62 -16.86
C MET A 1 -27.25 19.54 -16.05
N THR A 2 -27.20 18.30 -16.52
CA THR A 2 -26.46 17.22 -15.88
C THR A 2 -25.00 17.33 -16.31
N THR A 3 -24.12 17.71 -15.40
CA THR A 3 -22.67 17.72 -15.67
C THR A 3 -22.20 16.30 -15.98
N LYS A 4 -21.63 16.07 -17.17
CA LYS A 4 -21.03 14.78 -17.54
C LYS A 4 -19.80 14.55 -16.68
N ARG A 5 -19.71 13.38 -16.04
CA ARG A 5 -18.54 13.00 -15.23
C ARG A 5 -17.31 12.81 -16.14
N PRO A 6 -16.12 13.35 -15.78
CA PRO A 6 -14.91 13.14 -16.56
C PRO A 6 -14.39 11.70 -16.41
N VAL A 7 -13.72 11.19 -17.44
CA VAL A 7 -12.92 9.96 -17.37
C VAL A 7 -11.48 10.37 -17.11
N LEU A 8 -10.93 9.96 -15.97
CA LEU A 8 -9.57 10.36 -15.55
C LEU A 8 -8.49 9.36 -15.99
N GLY A 9 -8.87 8.12 -16.31
CA GLY A 9 -7.93 7.08 -16.69
C GLY A 9 -7.18 7.46 -17.97
N ALA A 10 -5.88 7.70 -17.85
CA ALA A 10 -4.97 8.00 -18.94
C ALA A 10 -3.70 7.16 -18.76
N PRO A 11 -3.43 6.15 -19.61
CA PRO A 11 -2.25 5.32 -19.49
C PRO A 11 -0.97 6.15 -19.38
N THR A 12 -0.07 5.74 -18.49
CA THR A 12 1.23 6.37 -18.28
C THR A 12 2.32 5.35 -18.54
N VAL A 13 3.45 5.81 -19.06
CA VAL A 13 4.57 4.95 -19.43
C VAL A 13 5.06 4.19 -18.19
N ASP A 14 5.20 2.87 -18.31
CA ASP A 14 5.64 1.95 -17.26
C ASP A 14 4.80 1.90 -15.97
N GLY A 15 3.65 2.58 -15.92
CA GLY A 15 2.82 2.65 -14.70
C GLY A 15 2.33 1.30 -14.21
N ASP A 16 1.83 0.45 -15.12
CA ASP A 16 1.39 -0.90 -14.75
C ASP A 16 2.57 -1.79 -14.31
N GLN A 17 3.77 -1.57 -14.87
CA GLN A 17 4.96 -2.29 -14.45
C GLN A 17 5.39 -1.86 -13.04
N ALA A 18 5.35 -0.57 -12.73
CA ALA A 18 5.63 -0.07 -11.39
C ALA A 18 4.71 -0.67 -10.31
N VAL A 19 3.43 -0.88 -10.64
CA VAL A 19 2.50 -1.56 -9.71
C VAL A 19 2.86 -3.04 -9.52
N ARG A 20 3.29 -3.74 -10.58
CA ARG A 20 3.78 -5.13 -10.46
C ARG A 20 5.05 -5.19 -9.62
N ASP A 21 6.00 -4.30 -9.88
CA ASP A 21 7.25 -4.22 -9.12
C ASP A 21 6.96 -3.96 -7.64
N LEU A 22 6.00 -3.09 -7.32
CA LEU A 22 5.58 -2.86 -5.93
C LEU A 22 5.05 -4.15 -5.29
N ILE A 23 4.14 -4.87 -5.95
CA ILE A 23 3.62 -6.14 -5.43
C ILE A 23 4.74 -7.14 -5.18
N ASP A 24 5.71 -7.23 -6.09
CA ASP A 24 6.85 -8.14 -5.96
C ASP A 24 7.77 -7.77 -4.79
N HIS A 25 7.97 -6.47 -4.52
CA HIS A 25 8.70 -6.00 -3.34
C HIS A 25 7.95 -6.32 -2.04
N LEU A 26 6.66 -6.01 -1.98
CA LEU A 26 5.81 -6.30 -0.82
C LEU A 26 5.76 -7.80 -0.51
N GLN A 27 5.61 -8.64 -1.54
CA GLN A 27 5.57 -10.09 -1.40
C GLN A 27 6.93 -10.62 -0.91
N ARG A 28 8.03 -10.28 -1.58
CA ARG A 28 9.38 -10.75 -1.19
C ARG A 28 9.77 -10.27 0.21
N GLY A 29 9.54 -9.01 0.54
CA GLY A 29 9.83 -8.46 1.86
C GLY A 29 9.00 -9.13 2.95
N GLY A 30 7.72 -9.39 2.68
CA GLY A 30 6.84 -10.15 3.57
C GLY A 30 7.28 -11.60 3.77
N ASP A 31 7.65 -12.29 2.70
CA ASP A 31 8.08 -13.69 2.73
C ASP A 31 9.43 -13.89 3.42
N THR A 32 10.34 -12.92 3.29
CA THR A 32 11.69 -12.98 3.86
C THR A 32 11.82 -12.29 5.21
N GLY A 33 10.80 -11.53 5.65
CA GLY A 33 10.90 -10.68 6.83
C GLY A 33 11.90 -9.53 6.64
N ASP A 34 12.06 -9.04 5.42
CA ASP A 34 12.99 -7.96 5.07
C ASP A 34 12.22 -6.66 4.77
N ALA A 35 12.25 -5.75 5.73
CA ALA A 35 11.59 -4.45 5.62
C ALA A 35 12.22 -3.54 4.57
N ASP A 36 13.50 -3.70 4.26
CA ASP A 36 14.18 -2.86 3.27
C ASP A 36 13.79 -3.29 1.86
N VAL A 37 13.58 -4.59 1.65
CA VAL A 37 12.96 -5.10 0.42
C VAL A 37 11.49 -4.69 0.34
N TYR A 38 10.74 -4.78 1.44
CA TYR A 38 9.32 -4.40 1.49
C TYR A 38 9.12 -2.92 1.15
N ASP A 39 9.90 -2.04 1.77
CA ASP A 39 9.79 -0.58 1.63
C ASP A 39 10.64 -0.02 0.48
N ALA A 40 11.22 -0.86 -0.39
CA ALA A 40 12.23 -0.46 -1.38
C ALA A 40 11.76 0.64 -2.36
N MET A 41 10.45 0.75 -2.57
CA MET A 41 9.83 1.75 -3.43
C MET A 41 9.25 2.95 -2.66
N PHE A 42 9.36 3.00 -1.34
CA PHE A 42 8.73 4.05 -0.54
C PHE A 42 9.49 5.37 -0.67
N ALA A 43 8.76 6.46 -0.93
CA ALA A 43 9.34 7.78 -1.01
C ALA A 43 9.86 8.23 0.37
N ALA A 44 10.85 9.12 0.37
CA ALA A 44 11.43 9.66 1.61
C ALA A 44 10.38 10.35 2.49
N ASP A 45 9.39 10.98 1.88
CA ASP A 45 8.28 11.74 2.47
C ASP A 45 6.94 10.98 2.43
N ILE A 46 6.98 9.64 2.38
CA ILE A 46 5.77 8.81 2.29
C ILE A 46 4.75 9.12 3.38
N LEU A 47 3.48 9.21 2.99
CA LEU A 47 2.34 9.19 3.91
C LEU A 47 1.86 7.75 4.11
N TRP A 48 1.85 7.27 5.35
CA TRP A 48 1.47 5.89 5.65
C TRP A 48 0.34 5.81 6.67
N GLY A 49 -0.75 5.15 6.29
CA GLY A 49 -1.89 4.86 7.14
C GLY A 49 -1.99 3.36 7.45
N THR A 50 -1.96 3.02 8.73
CA THR A 50 -2.11 1.62 9.18
C THR A 50 -3.59 1.19 9.21
N PRO A 51 -3.87 -0.13 9.21
CA PRO A 51 -5.23 -0.64 9.40
C PRO A 51 -5.88 -0.25 10.74
N LYS A 52 -5.07 0.19 11.71
CA LYS A 52 -5.53 0.62 13.05
C LYS A 52 -5.79 2.13 13.14
N GLY A 53 -5.71 2.85 12.04
CA GLY A 53 -5.96 4.30 11.98
C GLY A 53 -4.79 5.17 12.46
N MET A 54 -3.64 4.57 12.80
CA MET A 54 -2.41 5.36 13.00
C MET A 54 -1.92 5.87 11.65
N VAL A 55 -1.47 7.12 11.63
CA VAL A 55 -0.86 7.77 10.47
C VAL A 55 0.59 8.15 10.80
N LEU A 56 1.48 7.97 9.84
CA LEU A 56 2.89 8.30 9.91
C LEU A 56 3.29 9.05 8.65
N ASN A 57 4.29 9.90 8.78
CA ASN A 57 5.01 10.50 7.66
C ASN A 57 6.50 10.17 7.77
N ASP A 58 7.17 10.27 6.64
CA ASP A 58 8.60 10.05 6.45
C ASP A 58 9.06 8.58 6.57
N TYR A 59 9.82 8.16 5.56
CA TYR A 59 10.44 6.84 5.48
C TYR A 59 11.35 6.55 6.69
N SER A 60 12.07 7.57 7.16
CA SER A 60 13.00 7.45 8.28
C SER A 60 12.31 7.09 9.60
N HIS A 61 11.02 7.36 9.75
CA HIS A 61 10.21 6.91 10.88
C HIS A 61 9.56 5.55 10.61
N LEU A 62 9.05 5.35 9.39
CA LEU A 62 8.30 4.17 9.01
C LEU A 62 9.17 2.90 8.96
N ASN A 63 10.26 2.94 8.20
CA ASN A 63 11.03 1.73 7.92
C ASN A 63 11.67 1.12 9.20
N PRO A 64 12.19 1.87 10.18
CA PRO A 64 12.61 1.29 11.46
C PRO A 64 11.50 0.54 12.21
N ILE A 65 10.25 1.00 12.11
CA ILE A 65 9.09 0.29 12.66
C ILE A 65 8.88 -1.02 11.92
N HIS A 66 8.90 -1.01 10.58
CA HIS A 66 8.81 -2.23 9.78
C HIS A 66 9.95 -3.22 10.07
N ARG A 67 11.20 -2.76 10.16
CA ARG A 67 12.34 -3.60 10.56
C ARG A 67 12.11 -4.24 11.91
N LYS A 68 11.69 -3.46 12.92
CA LYS A 68 11.40 -3.98 14.26
C LYS A 68 10.28 -5.01 14.23
N MET A 69 9.21 -4.74 13.49
CA MET A 69 8.11 -5.70 13.31
C MET A 69 8.67 -6.98 12.69
N MET A 70 9.31 -6.90 11.54
CA MET A 70 9.78 -8.06 10.75
C MET A 70 10.95 -8.84 11.37
N SER A 71 11.71 -8.25 12.29
CA SER A 71 12.83 -8.91 12.99
C SER A 71 12.44 -9.88 14.13
N GLY A 72 11.15 -9.96 14.51
CA GLY A 72 10.66 -10.81 15.60
C GLY A 72 10.19 -12.21 15.17
N PRO A 73 9.99 -13.16 16.11
CA PRO A 73 9.33 -14.44 15.82
C PRO A 73 7.99 -14.20 15.12
N PRO A 74 7.62 -15.06 14.16
CA PRO A 74 7.07 -14.64 12.87
C PRO A 74 5.98 -13.59 13.02
N VAL A 75 6.16 -12.48 12.30
CA VAL A 75 5.10 -11.47 12.14
C VAL A 75 3.94 -12.15 11.42
N VAL A 76 2.97 -12.57 12.21
CA VAL A 76 1.60 -12.95 11.87
C VAL A 76 1.20 -12.76 10.40
N PRO A 77 0.54 -13.77 9.84
CA PRO A 77 1.09 -14.97 9.22
C PRO A 77 1.53 -14.73 7.75
N ALA A 78 2.07 -15.77 7.10
CA ALA A 78 2.30 -15.79 5.65
C ALA A 78 1.14 -15.15 4.91
N SER A 79 1.45 -14.25 3.98
CA SER A 79 0.45 -13.41 3.32
C SER A 79 0.65 -13.43 1.82
N ARG A 80 -0.42 -13.19 1.07
CA ARG A 80 -0.39 -13.02 -0.37
C ARG A 80 -0.80 -11.60 -0.74
N PHE A 81 -0.01 -10.94 -1.58
CA PHE A 81 -0.32 -9.64 -2.16
C PHE A 81 -0.87 -9.80 -3.58
N GLU A 82 -2.03 -9.20 -3.83
CA GLU A 82 -2.75 -9.34 -5.11
C GLU A 82 -3.32 -8.00 -5.55
N LEU A 83 -3.16 -7.69 -6.85
CA LEU A 83 -3.75 -6.51 -7.43
C LEU A 83 -5.27 -6.63 -7.48
N ALA A 84 -5.98 -5.67 -6.89
CA ALA A 84 -7.43 -5.59 -7.01
C ALA A 84 -7.85 -4.71 -8.20
N GLN A 85 -7.28 -3.50 -8.31
CA GLN A 85 -7.52 -2.59 -9.44
C GLN A 85 -6.47 -1.47 -9.49
N THR A 86 -6.35 -0.82 -10.65
CA THR A 86 -5.51 0.36 -10.84
C THR A 86 -6.22 1.46 -11.61
N ILE A 87 -5.70 2.68 -11.49
CA ILE A 87 -5.97 3.80 -12.39
C ILE A 87 -4.72 4.67 -12.50
N SER A 88 -4.48 5.22 -13.68
CA SER A 88 -3.54 6.32 -13.89
C SER A 88 -4.36 7.61 -14.07
N PRO A 89 -4.54 8.43 -13.01
CA PRO A 89 -5.41 9.61 -13.08
C PRO A 89 -4.73 10.83 -13.71
N ALA A 90 -3.39 10.81 -13.82
CA ALA A 90 -2.56 11.87 -14.37
C ALA A 90 -1.23 11.29 -14.88
N PRO A 91 -0.51 11.96 -15.80
CA PRO A 91 0.82 11.53 -16.21
C PRO A 91 1.76 11.37 -15.01
N GLY A 92 2.47 10.23 -14.94
CA GLY A 92 3.41 9.95 -13.85
C GLY A 92 2.74 9.64 -12.51
N VAL A 93 1.44 9.33 -12.47
CA VAL A 93 0.72 8.93 -11.25
C VAL A 93 0.00 7.61 -11.47
N MET A 94 0.20 6.66 -10.55
CA MET A 94 -0.59 5.43 -10.48
C MET A 94 -1.28 5.36 -9.13
N VAL A 95 -2.54 4.94 -9.12
CA VAL A 95 -3.26 4.58 -7.90
C VAL A 95 -3.63 3.11 -8.02
N ALA A 96 -3.18 2.30 -7.06
CA ALA A 96 -3.43 0.87 -7.03
C ALA A 96 -4.15 0.50 -5.73
N GLN A 97 -5.16 -0.36 -5.85
CA GLN A 97 -5.69 -1.09 -4.70
C GLN A 97 -5.08 -2.49 -4.70
N ILE A 98 -4.39 -2.83 -3.62
CA ILE A 98 -3.72 -4.11 -3.46
C ILE A 98 -4.28 -4.78 -2.21
N ARG A 99 -4.73 -6.02 -2.36
CA ARG A 99 -5.18 -6.86 -1.26
C ARG A 99 -3.98 -7.58 -0.66
N ARG A 100 -3.87 -7.57 0.67
CA ARG A 100 -3.04 -8.50 1.43
C ARG A 100 -3.95 -9.54 2.08
N THR A 101 -3.85 -10.80 1.66
CA THR A 101 -4.61 -11.92 2.24
C THR A 101 -3.72 -12.70 3.19
N ALA A 102 -4.14 -12.83 4.45
CA ALA A 102 -3.44 -13.67 5.42
C ALA A 102 -3.77 -15.16 5.18
N LEU A 103 -2.75 -16.03 5.06
CA LEU A 103 -2.91 -17.44 4.64
C LEU A 103 -3.07 -18.42 5.80
N ALA A 104 -2.68 -18.05 7.01
CA ALA A 104 -2.72 -18.93 8.19
C ALA A 104 -3.35 -18.23 9.41
N GLY A 105 -4.58 -17.72 9.23
CA GLY A 105 -5.28 -16.92 10.24
C GLY A 105 -4.86 -15.45 10.25
N GLY A 106 -5.28 -14.67 11.24
CA GLY A 106 -5.06 -13.21 11.23
C GLY A 106 -6.05 -12.45 10.33
N PHE A 107 -5.79 -11.16 10.12
CA PHE A 107 -6.67 -10.29 9.34
C PHE A 107 -6.07 -9.98 7.97
N SER A 108 -6.95 -9.87 6.97
CA SER A 108 -6.62 -9.41 5.62
C SER A 108 -6.83 -7.90 5.52
N GLU A 109 -6.18 -7.28 4.54
CA GLU A 109 -6.21 -5.84 4.34
C GLU A 109 -6.46 -5.49 2.87
N MET A 110 -7.08 -4.33 2.65
CA MET A 110 -7.05 -3.62 1.38
C MET A 110 -6.23 -2.36 1.58
N ALA A 111 -5.22 -2.16 0.74
CA ALA A 111 -4.41 -0.97 0.76
C ALA A 111 -4.55 -0.20 -0.55
N MET A 112 -4.77 1.11 -0.45
CA MET A 112 -4.64 2.03 -1.58
C MET A 112 -3.25 2.62 -1.58
N TYR A 113 -2.48 2.33 -2.63
CA TYR A 113 -1.14 2.89 -2.87
C TYR A 113 -1.23 3.96 -3.95
N VAL A 114 -0.55 5.08 -3.73
CA VAL A 114 -0.30 6.13 -4.71
C VAL A 114 1.16 6.10 -5.07
N LEU A 115 1.47 5.79 -6.33
CA LEU A 115 2.81 5.83 -6.87
C LEU A 115 2.97 7.08 -7.75
N VAL A 116 4.12 7.73 -7.64
CA VAL A 116 4.48 8.91 -8.41
C VAL A 116 5.83 8.69 -9.08
N GLN A 117 5.93 9.03 -10.35
CA GLN A 117 7.17 9.01 -11.10
C GLN A 117 7.97 10.28 -10.82
N ARG A 118 9.24 10.13 -10.43
CA ARG A 118 10.20 11.21 -10.22
C ARG A 118 11.56 10.76 -10.74
N ASP A 119 12.14 11.57 -11.63
CA ASP A 119 13.45 11.30 -12.25
C ASP A 119 13.50 9.89 -12.86
N GLU A 120 12.48 9.57 -13.66
CA GLU A 120 12.28 8.28 -14.35
C GLU A 120 12.03 7.07 -13.44
N LYS A 121 12.07 7.23 -12.12
CA LYS A 121 11.81 6.18 -11.14
C LYS A 121 10.43 6.33 -10.48
N TRP A 122 9.76 5.22 -10.23
CA TRP A 122 8.48 5.19 -9.52
C TRP A 122 8.67 4.99 -8.01
N TRP A 123 7.93 5.78 -7.24
CA TRP A 123 7.97 5.77 -5.78
C TRP A 123 6.57 5.77 -5.19
N VAL A 124 6.35 5.04 -4.10
CA VAL A 124 5.12 5.11 -3.30
C VAL A 124 5.15 6.40 -2.50
N ALA A 125 4.29 7.34 -2.87
CA ALA A 125 4.12 8.62 -2.17
C ALA A 125 3.13 8.51 -0.99
N ALA A 126 2.15 7.62 -1.10
CA ALA A 126 1.19 7.39 -0.04
C ALA A 126 0.64 5.96 -0.04
N ALA A 127 0.29 5.47 1.14
CA ALA A 127 -0.51 4.27 1.30
C ALA A 127 -1.50 4.41 2.46
N GLN A 128 -2.70 3.86 2.29
CA GLN A 128 -3.68 3.69 3.37
C GLN A 128 -4.19 2.27 3.38
N ASN A 129 -3.90 1.54 4.45
CA ASN A 129 -4.37 0.19 4.66
C ASN A 129 -5.66 0.22 5.50
N THR A 130 -6.61 -0.63 5.15
CA THR A 130 -7.84 -0.86 5.92
C THR A 130 -8.03 -2.35 6.16
N PRO A 131 -8.54 -2.77 7.33
CA PRO A 131 -8.91 -4.16 7.55
C PRO A 131 -10.04 -4.58 6.61
N VAL A 132 -9.97 -5.80 6.08
CA VAL A 132 -11.10 -6.46 5.44
C VAL A 132 -11.87 -7.21 6.51
N VAL A 133 -13.09 -6.75 6.80
CA VAL A 133 -14.00 -7.34 7.79
C VAL A 133 -15.41 -7.40 7.22
N ASP A 134 -16.16 -8.44 7.58
CA ASP A 134 -17.56 -8.59 7.16
C ASP A 134 -18.52 -7.70 7.98
N ILE A 135 -18.07 -7.27 9.17
CA ILE A 135 -18.83 -6.42 10.09
C ILE A 135 -17.92 -5.28 10.53
N LEU A 136 -18.34 -4.04 10.25
CA LEU A 136 -17.64 -2.86 10.74
C LEU A 136 -17.75 -2.78 12.27
N PRO A 137 -16.70 -2.31 12.97
CA PRO A 137 -16.80 -2.09 14.41
C PRO A 137 -17.97 -1.15 14.72
N PRO A 138 -18.66 -1.36 15.86
CA PRO A 138 -19.76 -0.50 16.26
C PRO A 138 -19.27 0.95 16.34
N VAL A 139 -20.01 1.87 15.74
CA VAL A 139 -19.73 3.31 15.85
C VAL A 139 -19.91 3.67 17.31
N SER A 140 -18.79 3.86 18.02
CA SER A 140 -18.82 4.46 19.34
C SER A 140 -19.23 5.92 19.15
N ALA A 141 -20.25 6.39 19.87
CA ALA A 141 -20.59 7.81 19.88
C ALA A 141 -19.32 8.61 20.22
N PRO A 142 -19.07 9.76 19.58
CA PRO A 142 -17.92 10.59 19.91
C PRO A 142 -17.95 10.90 21.42
N ARG A 143 -16.84 10.66 22.11
CA ARG A 143 -16.61 11.12 23.47
C ARG A 143 -16.30 12.61 23.48
#